data_AF-A0A645DV76-F1
#
_entry.id   AF-A0A645DV76-F1
#
_cell.length_a   1.000
_cell.length_b   1.000
_cell.length_c   1.000
_cell.angle_alpha   90.00
_cell.angle_beta   90.00
_cell.angle_gamma   90.00
#
_symmetry.space_group_name_H-M   'P 1'
#
loop_
_entity.id
_entity.type
_entity.pdbx_description
1 polymer ?
#
loop_
_entity_poly.entity_id
_entity_poly.type
_entity_poly.pdbx_seq_one_letter_code
_entity_poly.pdbx_strand_id
1 'polypeptide(L)' 'MLQKTLVWTDMEAQALYKDNHPPVVWWRFIRMMLTKIWERLIKQQMWKDGTVGWISVIFETFDTFLIYARLWELQQKIKK' A
#
# COMPACT_ATOMS: atom_id res chain seq x y z
N MET A 1 6.62 12.52 12.29
CA MET A 1 6.72 11.29 11.46
C MET A 1 5.33 10.81 11.05
N LEU A 2 4.50 10.33 11.98
CA LEU A 2 3.13 9.83 11.71
C LEU A 2 2.22 10.78 10.91
N GLN A 3 2.13 12.06 11.27
CA GLN A 3 1.32 13.02 10.52
C GLN A 3 1.78 13.20 9.06
N LYS A 4 3.09 13.13 8.80
CA LYS A 4 3.63 13.22 7.44
C LYS A 4 3.26 11.98 6.63
N THR A 5 3.35 10.79 7.23
CA THR A 5 2.91 9.53 6.60
C THR A 5 1.41 9.55 6.30
N LEU A 6 0.60 10.07 7.22
CA LEU A 6 -0.84 10.20 7.00
C LEU A 6 -1.18 11.14 5.83
N VAL A 7 -0.51 12.29 5.74
CA VAL A 7 -0.70 13.23 4.62
C VAL A 7 -0.22 12.61 3.30
N TRP A 8 0.90 11.89 3.31
CA TRP A 8 1.44 11.23 2.13
C TRP A 8 0.51 10.14 1.60
N THR A 9 0.09 9.23 2.48
CA THR A 9 -0.83 8.14 2.12
C THR A 9 -2.20 8.65 1.66
N ASP A 10 -2.67 9.79 2.20
CA ASP A 10 -3.90 10.44 1.74
C ASP A 10 -3.75 11.04 0.33
N MET A 11 -2.62 11.71 0.05
CA MET A 11 -2.34 12.22 -1.30
C MET A 11 -2.21 11.10 -2.34
N GLU A 12 -1.55 10.00 -2.02
CA GLU A 12 -1.45 8.83 -2.92
C GLU A 12 -2.81 8.15 -3.14
N ALA A 13 -3.62 8.00 -2.08
CA ALA A 13 -4.97 7.48 -2.21
C ALA A 13 -5.84 8.37 -3.10
N GLN A 14 -5.74 9.70 -2.96
CA GLN A 14 -6.43 10.65 -3.83
C GLN A 14 -5.93 10.58 -5.29
N ALA A 15 -4.63 10.40 -5.51
CA ALA A 15 -4.06 10.25 -6.84
C ALA A 15 -4.58 8.97 -7.53
N LEU A 16 -4.56 7.84 -6.82
CA LEU A 16 -5.14 6.57 -7.31
C LEU A 16 -6.64 6.69 -7.56
N TYR A 17 -7.36 7.44 -6.71
CA TYR A 17 -8.78 7.69 -6.92
C TYR A 17 -9.03 8.51 -8.19
N LYS A 18 -8.25 9.56 -8.44
CA LYS A 18 -8.33 10.38 -9.66
C LYS A 18 -8.00 9.61 -10.93
N ASP A 19 -7.17 8.57 -10.83
CA ASP A 19 -6.82 7.67 -11.95
C ASP A 19 -7.92 6.62 -12.25
N ASN A 20 -9.15 6.81 -11.72
CA ASN A 20 -10.27 5.88 -11.87
C ASN A 20 -9.93 4.45 -11.44
N HIS A 21 -9.12 4.28 -10.40
CA HIS A 21 -8.72 2.94 -9.98
C HIS A 21 -9.94 2.12 -9.54
N PRO A 22 -10.12 0.89 -10.04
CA PRO A 22 -11.32 0.10 -9.80
C PRO A 22 -11.54 -0.16 -8.31
N PRO A 23 -12.80 -0.29 -7.88
CA PRO A 23 -13.16 -0.35 -6.47
C PRO A 23 -12.33 -1.40 -5.73
N VAL A 24 -11.76 -0.99 -4.61
CA VAL A 24 -10.94 -1.86 -3.78
C VAL A 24 -11.88 -2.74 -2.95
N VAL A 25 -11.70 -4.05 -3.01
CA VAL A 25 -12.40 -5.03 -2.16
C VAL A 25 -11.42 -5.59 -1.13
N TRP A 26 -11.92 -6.01 0.04
CA TRP A 26 -11.10 -6.52 1.16
C TRP A 26 -10.06 -7.58 0.73
N TRP A 27 -10.42 -8.51 -0.16
CA TRP A 27 -9.49 -9.52 -0.66
C TRP A 27 -8.33 -8.96 -1.51
N ARG A 28 -8.54 -7.81 -2.17
CA ARG A 28 -7.52 -7.15 -3.01
C ARG A 28 -6.37 -6.59 -2.18
N PHE A 29 -6.62 -6.25 -0.91
CA PHE A 29 -5.58 -5.84 0.04
C PHE A 29 -4.56 -6.97 0.26
N ILE A 30 -5.04 -8.15 0.61
CA ILE A 30 -4.18 -9.32 0.85
C ILE A 30 -3.42 -9.67 -0.43
N ARG A 31 -4.12 -9.70 -1.57
CA ARG A 31 -3.49 -9.99 -2.87
C ARG A 31 -2.40 -8.98 -3.22
N MET A 32 -2.61 -7.68 -2.98
CA MET A 32 -1.61 -6.66 -3.30
C MET A 32 -0.44 -6.67 -2.33
N MET A 33 -0.67 -6.90 -1.03
CA MET A 33 0.41 -7.11 -0.07
C MET A 33 1.29 -8.28 -0.49
N LEU A 34 0.70 -9.43 -0.82
CA LEU A 34 1.45 -10.61 -1.28
C LEU A 34 2.20 -10.33 -2.60
N THR A 35 1.58 -9.64 -3.55
CA THR A 35 2.24 -9.27 -4.82
C THR A 35 3.43 -8.34 -4.59
N LYS A 36 3.29 -7.33 -3.74
CA LYS A 36 4.36 -6.38 -3.38
C LYS A 36 5.49 -7.07 -2.62
N ILE A 37 5.16 -7.91 -1.65
CA ILE A 37 6.13 -8.71 -0.90
C ILE A 37 6.90 -9.61 -1.86
N TRP A 38 6.20 -10.32 -2.74
CA TRP A 38 6.81 -11.21 -3.73
C TRP A 38 7.71 -10.43 -4.70
N GLU A 39 7.24 -9.29 -5.20
CA GLU A 39 8.02 -8.42 -6.08
C GLU A 39 9.29 -7.91 -5.40
N ARG A 40 9.21 -7.43 -4.16
CA ARG A 40 10.39 -6.92 -3.45
C ARG A 40 11.34 -8.03 -2.97
N LEU A 41 10.82 -9.13 -2.44
CA LEU A 41 11.67 -10.24 -2.01
C LEU A 41 12.38 -10.89 -3.20
N ILE A 42 11.69 -11.10 -4.32
CA ILE A 42 12.21 -11.86 -5.46
C ILE A 42 12.85 -10.98 -6.52
N LYS A 43 12.21 -9.89 -6.98
CA LYS A 43 12.80 -9.02 -8.01
C LYS A 43 13.89 -8.12 -7.43
N GLN A 44 13.68 -7.52 -6.27
CA GLN A 44 14.68 -6.65 -5.65
C GLN A 44 15.71 -7.43 -4.82
N GLN A 45 15.55 -8.76 -4.71
CA GLN A 45 16.46 -9.65 -3.98
C GLN A 45 16.78 -9.15 -2.57
N MET A 46 15.81 -8.50 -1.90
CA MET A 46 16.05 -7.86 -0.59
C MET A 46 16.46 -8.84 0.50
N TRP A 47 16.29 -10.16 0.29
CA TRP A 47 16.87 -11.17 1.15
C TRP A 47 18.42 -11.11 1.20
N LYS A 48 19.08 -10.60 0.15
CA LYS A 48 20.54 -10.40 0.15
C LYS A 48 21.00 -9.27 1.06
N ASP A 49 20.12 -8.31 1.37
CA ASP A 49 20.41 -7.18 2.26
C ASP A 49 20.25 -7.53 3.76
N GLY A 50 20.02 -8.80 4.09
CA GLY A 50 19.95 -9.26 5.48
C GLY A 50 18.76 -8.66 6.24
N THR A 51 18.97 -8.31 7.51
CA THR A 51 17.90 -7.86 8.43
C THR A 51 17.23 -6.55 7.99
N VAL A 52 17.97 -5.65 7.33
CA VAL A 52 17.45 -4.36 6.86
C VAL A 52 16.42 -4.57 5.76
N GLY A 53 16.67 -5.50 4.82
CA GLY A 53 15.74 -5.82 3.75
C GLY A 53 14.40 -6.37 4.27
N TRP A 54 14.43 -7.24 5.27
CA TRP A 54 13.21 -7.75 5.92
C TRP A 54 12.37 -6.65 6.57
N ILE A 55 13.02 -5.74 7.29
CA ILE A 55 12.35 -4.60 7.93
C ILE A 55 11.72 -3.71 6.85
N SER A 56 12.47 -3.37 5.79
CA SER A 56 11.96 -2.55 4.69
C SER A 56 10.75 -3.18 3.98
N VAL A 57 10.77 -4.49 3.72
CA VAL A 57 9.63 -5.19 3.11
C VAL A 57 8.39 -5.10 4.00
N ILE A 58 8.53 -5.27 5.31
CA ILE A 58 7.41 -5.17 6.26
C ILE A 58 6.85 -3.74 6.26
N PHE A 59 7.72 -2.73 6.41
CA PHE A 59 7.30 -1.33 6.41
C PHE A 59 6.60 -0.93 5.11
N GLU A 60 7.14 -1.33 3.96
CA GLU A 60 6.55 -1.07 2.65
C GLU A 60 5.18 -1.73 2.49
N THR A 61 5.03 -2.94 3.02
CA THR A 61 3.75 -3.68 2.97
C THR A 61 2.69 -2.94 3.78
N PHE A 62 3.04 -2.48 4.99
CA PHE A 62 2.15 -1.69 5.83
C PHE A 62 1.79 -0.34 5.21
N ASP A 63 2.76 0.34 4.59
CA ASP A 63 2.52 1.61 3.89
C ASP A 63 1.55 1.42 2.72
N THR A 64 1.79 0.39 1.89
CA THR A 64 0.89 0.02 0.79
C THR A 64 -0.51 -0.32 1.32
N PHE A 65 -0.62 -1.02 2.44
CA PHE A 65 -1.89 -1.34 3.07
C PHE A 65 -2.66 -0.06 3.48
N LEU A 66 -1.98 0.90 4.11
CA LEU A 66 -2.60 2.16 4.55
C LEU A 66 -3.11 2.99 3.36
N ILE A 67 -2.35 3.10 2.27
CA ILE A 67 -2.77 3.81 1.04
C ILE A 67 -4.07 3.20 0.49
N TYR A 68 -4.12 1.88 0.38
CA TYR A 68 -5.31 1.19 -0.12
C TYR A 68 -6.50 1.31 0.84
N ALA A 69 -6.27 1.39 2.15
CA ALA A 69 -7.34 1.53 3.13
C ALA A 69 -7.98 2.91 3.03
N ARG A 70 -7.16 3.95 2.86
CA ARG A 70 -7.61 5.31 2.57
C ARG A 70 -8.34 5.41 1.24
N LEU A 71 -7.84 4.75 0.19
CA LEU A 71 -8.52 4.69 -1.11
C LEU A 71 -9.91 4.06 -0.98
N TRP A 72 -10.03 2.99 -0.20
CA TRP A 72 -11.33 2.38 0.11
C TRP A 72 -12.25 3.32 0.88
N GLU A 73 -11.76 4.03 1.91
CA GLU A 73 -12.54 5.03 2.64
C GLU A 73 -13.06 6.14 1.70
N LEU A 74 -12.23 6.63 0.79
CA LEU A 74 -12.61 7.64 -0.21
C LEU A 74 -13.69 7.12 -1.17
N GLN A 75 -13.55 5.88 -1.64
CA GLN A 75 -14.54 5.23 -2.50
C GLN A 75 -15.89 5.02 -1.79
N GLN A 76 -15.88 4.71 -0.49
CA GLN A 76 -17.11 4.52 0.30
C GLN A 76 -17.81 5.84 0.66
N LYS A 77 -17.06 6.90 0.96
CA LYS A 77 -17.64 8.22 1.27
C LYS A 77 -18.47 8.80 0.12
N ILE A 78 -18.11 8.50 -1.12
CA ILE A 78 -18.80 9.00 -2.32
C ILE A 78 -20.01 8.12 -2.70
N LYS A 79 -20.05 6.88 -2.20
CA LYS A 79 -21.15 5.94 -2.46
C LYS A 79 -22.36 6.18 -1.55
N LYS A 80 -22.27 7.12 -0.61
CA LYS A 80 -23.30 7.45 0.38
C LYS A 80 -23.95 8.79 0.04
#